data_AF-A0A1J5LHD8-F1
#
_entry.id   AF-A0A1J5LHD8-F1
#
_cell.length_a   1.000
_cell.length_b   1.000
_cell.length_c   1.000
_cell.angle_alpha   90.00
_cell.angle_beta   90.00
_cell.angle_gamma   90.00
#
_symmetry.space_group_name_H-M   'P 1'
#
loop_
_entity.id
_entity.type
_entity.pdbx_description
1 polymer ?
#
loop_
_entity_poly.entity_id
_entity_poly.type
_entity_poly.pdbx_seq_one_letter_code
_entity_poly.pdbx_strand_id
1 'polypeptide(L)'
;MEQIEELQSRIEAALDRIGGGVTALEEKHASQPVPTLEELDMQKHAELLAEIADEKMANAQLEERLKLLRGRLSEMEETVKAVEGGADLIALQAELAETRDAAPAPEAEEVAVLKAEVGRLKQELESARNSAASETERLQDDLTEANAQIEQFQAQLDETPAAPSGAAAMADAAPVDAGAGAELDMRLSELDGELQTLRASNDQLREANAALRAANAEGVGDATLINAALEAEVEGLRAARATDQAEVNAVLARLEPLLATAPNLPEGEEA
;
A
#
# COMPACT_ATOMS: atom_id res chain seq x y z
N MET A 1 -15.60 89.68 52.15
CA MET A 1 -16.90 90.22 51.71
C MET A 1 -17.14 89.83 50.25
N GLU A 2 -16.21 90.11 49.32
CA GLU A 2 -16.33 89.73 47.89
C GLU A 2 -16.55 88.22 47.62
N GLN A 3 -15.86 87.31 48.32
CA GLN A 3 -16.05 85.86 48.14
C GLN A 3 -17.45 85.35 48.55
N ILE A 4 -18.12 86.04 49.47
CA ILE A 4 -19.49 85.67 49.88
C ILE A 4 -20.48 86.11 48.82
N GLU A 5 -20.27 87.28 48.21
CA GLU A 5 -21.10 87.80 47.12
C GLU A 5 -20.93 86.97 45.83
N GLU A 6 -19.71 86.50 45.53
CA GLU A 6 -19.46 85.59 44.40
C GLU A 6 -20.13 84.23 44.59
N LEU A 7 -20.08 83.67 45.82
CA LEU A 7 -20.81 82.45 46.14
C LEU A 7 -22.33 82.63 46.08
N GLN A 8 -22.86 83.77 46.54
CA GLN A 8 -24.27 84.10 46.45
C GLN A 8 -24.73 84.22 44.98
N SER A 9 -24.00 84.98 44.16
CA SER A 9 -24.26 85.11 42.72
C SER A 9 -24.25 83.75 41.99
N ARG A 10 -23.32 82.86 42.37
CA ARG A 10 -23.22 81.51 41.79
C ARG A 10 -24.33 80.58 42.27
N ILE A 11 -24.78 80.71 43.52
CA ILE A 11 -25.92 79.95 44.05
C ILE A 11 -27.20 80.43 43.38
N GLU A 12 -27.42 81.74 43.23
CA GLU A 12 -28.58 82.29 42.52
C GLU A 12 -28.62 81.82 41.06
N ALA A 13 -27.49 81.89 40.35
CA ALA A 13 -27.40 81.38 38.97
C ALA A 13 -27.63 79.85 38.89
N ALA A 14 -27.21 79.09 39.89
CA ALA A 14 -27.47 77.65 39.96
C ALA A 14 -28.96 77.37 40.24
N LEU A 15 -29.59 78.14 41.12
CA LEU A 15 -31.01 78.02 41.45
C LEU A 15 -31.90 78.41 40.26
N ASP A 16 -31.57 79.48 39.53
CA ASP A 16 -32.28 79.86 38.30
C ASP A 16 -32.16 78.78 37.22
N ARG A 17 -30.99 78.18 37.08
CA ARG A 17 -30.77 77.07 36.14
C ARG A 17 -31.53 75.81 36.54
N ILE A 18 -31.62 75.51 37.84
CA ILE A 18 -32.43 74.41 38.35
C ILE A 18 -33.91 74.70 38.13
N GLY A 19 -34.38 75.93 38.41
CA GLY A 19 -35.75 76.36 38.15
C GLY A 19 -36.14 76.25 36.67
N GLY A 20 -35.25 76.68 35.77
CA GLY A 20 -35.41 76.49 34.33
C GLY A 20 -35.39 75.02 33.90
N GLY A 21 -34.56 74.19 34.55
CA GLY A 21 -34.51 72.75 34.31
C GLY A 21 -35.77 72.02 34.76
N VAL A 22 -36.32 72.40 35.91
CA VAL A 22 -37.56 71.82 36.46
C VAL A 22 -38.75 72.21 35.60
N THR A 23 -38.88 73.49 35.21
CA THR A 23 -39.95 73.94 34.31
C THR A 23 -39.90 73.24 32.95
N ALA A 24 -38.71 73.05 32.35
CA ALA A 24 -38.57 72.28 31.11
C ALA A 24 -38.94 70.79 31.28
N LEU A 25 -38.65 70.20 32.45
CA LEU A 25 -39.03 68.82 32.75
C LEU A 25 -40.55 68.68 32.96
N GLU A 26 -41.16 69.66 33.63
CA GLU A 26 -42.61 69.77 33.83
C GLU A 26 -43.35 69.97 32.51
N GLU A 27 -42.85 70.83 31.60
CA GLU A 27 -43.40 70.98 30.25
C GLU A 27 -43.29 69.69 29.43
N LYS A 28 -42.14 69.01 29.53
CA LYS A 28 -41.94 67.72 28.86
C LYS A 28 -42.91 66.66 29.40
N HIS A 29 -43.10 66.58 30.72
CA HIS A 29 -44.08 65.70 31.36
C HIS A 29 -45.53 66.10 31.06
N ALA A 30 -45.83 67.39 30.90
CA ALA A 30 -47.16 67.86 30.51
C ALA A 30 -47.48 67.51 29.04
N SER A 31 -46.46 67.48 28.17
CA SER A 31 -46.58 67.14 26.75
C SER A 31 -46.54 65.63 26.44
N GLN A 32 -46.12 64.80 27.39
CA GLN A 32 -46.13 63.34 27.28
C GLN A 32 -47.18 62.78 28.23
N PRO A 33 -48.38 62.38 27.74
CA PRO A 33 -49.32 61.68 28.60
C PRO A 33 -48.63 60.42 29.13
N VAL A 34 -48.43 60.36 30.44
CA VAL A 34 -47.95 59.16 31.12
C VAL A 34 -49.01 58.09 30.87
N PRO A 35 -48.65 56.95 30.24
CA PRO A 35 -49.62 55.89 30.01
C PRO A 35 -50.24 55.50 31.34
N THR A 36 -51.56 55.45 31.37
CA THR A 36 -52.27 54.92 32.53
C THR A 36 -51.87 53.47 32.74
N LEU A 37 -51.98 52.99 33.98
CA LEU A 37 -51.66 51.60 34.30
C LEU A 37 -52.47 50.63 33.43
N GLU A 38 -53.74 50.98 33.13
CA GLU A 38 -54.62 50.22 32.25
C GLU A 38 -54.13 50.17 30.79
N GLU A 39 -53.65 51.29 30.24
CA GLU A 39 -53.07 51.31 28.88
C GLU A 39 -51.80 50.48 28.78
N LEU A 40 -50.95 50.53 29.82
CA LEU A 40 -49.73 49.72 29.87
C LEU A 40 -50.04 48.22 29.99
N ASP A 41 -51.07 47.86 30.76
CA ASP A 41 -51.52 46.48 30.90
C ASP A 41 -52.17 45.96 29.61
N MET A 42 -52.95 46.80 28.90
CA MET A 42 -53.49 46.46 27.58
C MET A 42 -52.39 46.27 26.53
N GLN A 43 -51.34 47.10 26.54
CA GLN A 43 -50.18 46.97 25.65
C GLN A 43 -49.44 45.65 25.91
N LYS A 44 -49.10 45.37 27.18
CA LYS A 44 -48.45 44.09 27.55
C LYS A 44 -49.29 42.88 27.20
N HIS A 45 -50.61 42.94 27.38
CA HIS A 45 -51.50 41.86 27.01
C HIS A 45 -51.53 41.64 25.49
N ALA A 46 -51.53 42.72 24.70
CA ALA A 46 -51.44 42.63 23.25
C ALA A 46 -50.09 42.03 22.78
N GLU A 47 -48.99 42.43 23.42
CA GLU A 47 -47.65 41.87 23.17
C GLU A 47 -47.60 40.37 23.50
N LEU A 48 -48.08 39.96 24.68
CA LEU A 48 -48.14 38.55 25.07
C LEU A 48 -49.00 37.70 24.13
N LEU A 49 -50.12 38.25 23.64
CA LEU A 49 -50.94 37.54 22.65
C LEU A 49 -50.22 37.37 21.31
N ALA A 50 -49.43 38.37 20.89
CA ALA A 50 -48.61 38.28 19.69
C ALA A 50 -47.51 37.22 19.86
N GLU A 51 -46.80 37.23 20.99
CA GLU A 51 -45.78 36.21 21.32
C GLU A 51 -46.37 34.80 21.34
N ILE A 52 -47.53 34.61 21.97
CA ILE A 52 -48.23 33.31 21.98
C ILE A 52 -48.64 32.88 20.56
N ALA A 53 -49.04 33.81 19.71
CA ALA A 53 -49.39 33.51 18.32
C ALA A 53 -48.16 33.06 17.52
N ASP A 54 -47.03 33.75 17.70
CA ASP A 54 -45.74 33.41 17.07
C ASP A 54 -45.22 32.05 17.56
N GLU A 55 -45.28 31.78 18.86
CA GLU A 55 -44.91 30.49 19.45
C GLU A 55 -45.80 29.35 18.92
N LYS A 56 -47.11 29.57 18.78
CA LYS A 56 -48.02 28.58 18.18
C LYS A 56 -47.68 28.30 16.72
N MET A 57 -47.32 29.32 15.94
CA MET A 57 -46.88 29.13 14.56
C MET A 57 -45.56 28.34 14.50
N ALA A 58 -44.59 28.65 15.37
CA ALA A 58 -43.33 27.92 15.47
C ALA A 58 -43.56 26.44 15.87
N ASN A 59 -44.44 26.19 16.84
CA ASN A 59 -44.80 24.84 17.25
C ASN A 59 -45.48 24.05 16.12
N ALA A 60 -46.41 24.67 15.37
CA ALA A 60 -47.02 24.03 14.20
C ALA A 60 -45.98 23.64 13.15
N GLN A 61 -45.02 24.53 12.85
CA GLN A 61 -43.93 24.22 11.92
C GLN A 61 -43.01 23.09 12.42
N LEU A 62 -42.75 23.04 13.73
CA LEU A 62 -41.98 21.94 14.35
C LEU A 62 -42.74 20.62 14.28
N GLU A 63 -44.04 20.60 14.53
CA GLU A 63 -44.88 19.42 14.40
C GLU A 63 -44.90 18.88 12.97
N GLU A 64 -44.97 19.75 11.96
CA GLU A 64 -44.86 19.36 10.55
C GLU A 64 -43.48 18.77 10.23
N ARG A 65 -42.40 19.40 10.71
CA ARG A 65 -41.03 18.84 10.56
C ARG A 65 -40.89 17.50 11.25
N LEU A 66 -41.42 17.34 12.46
CA LEU A 66 -41.41 16.08 13.21
C LEU A 66 -42.21 15.00 12.47
N LYS A 67 -43.35 15.34 11.87
CA LYS A 67 -44.15 14.41 11.07
C LYS A 67 -43.38 13.95 9.83
N LEU A 68 -42.71 14.87 9.14
CA LEU A 68 -41.90 14.55 7.97
C LEU A 68 -40.67 13.69 8.33
N LEU A 69 -39.99 14.02 9.43
CA LEU A 69 -38.87 13.22 9.95
C LEU A 69 -39.31 11.81 10.34
N ARG A 70 -40.45 11.67 11.03
CA ARG A 70 -41.02 10.36 11.36
C ARG A 70 -41.39 9.54 10.12
N GLY A 71 -41.97 10.19 9.10
CA GLY A 71 -42.23 9.55 7.82
C GLY A 71 -40.95 9.02 7.16
N ARG A 72 -39.93 9.87 7.07
CA ARG A 72 -38.62 9.50 6.50
C ARG A 72 -37.92 8.38 7.30
N LEU A 73 -38.04 8.37 8.63
CA LEU A 73 -37.52 7.29 9.46
C LEU A 73 -38.26 5.97 9.18
N SER A 74 -39.60 6.01 9.09
CA SER A 74 -40.39 4.83 8.72
C SER A 74 -40.01 4.28 7.35
N GLU A 75 -39.85 5.16 6.35
CA GLU A 75 -39.40 4.77 5.01
C GLU A 75 -37.99 4.16 5.04
N MET A 76 -37.05 4.77 5.78
CA MET A 76 -35.71 4.22 5.96
C MET A 76 -35.74 2.86 6.66
N GLU A 77 -36.55 2.69 7.71
CA GLU A 77 -36.73 1.41 8.40
C GLU A 77 -37.29 0.33 7.48
N GLU A 78 -38.28 0.68 6.64
CA GLU A 78 -38.79 -0.24 5.63
C GLU A 78 -37.73 -0.58 4.58
N THR A 79 -36.95 0.39 4.12
CA THR A 79 -35.85 0.12 3.19
C THR A 79 -34.78 -0.79 3.80
N VAL A 80 -34.43 -0.60 5.08
CA VAL A 80 -33.47 -1.44 5.80
C VAL A 80 -34.01 -2.86 6.02
N LYS A 81 -35.31 -3.00 6.30
CA LYS A 81 -35.98 -4.32 6.38
C LYS A 81 -36.09 -5.00 5.01
N ALA A 82 -36.27 -4.23 3.95
CA ALA A 82 -36.36 -4.70 2.58
C ALA A 82 -34.99 -5.04 1.96
N VAL A 83 -33.88 -4.60 2.56
CA VAL A 83 -32.55 -5.14 2.28
C VAL A 83 -32.51 -6.56 2.85
N GLU A 84 -32.91 -7.52 2.02
CA GLU A 84 -32.73 -8.95 2.27
C GLU A 84 -31.25 -9.21 2.59
N GLY A 85 -30.98 -9.62 3.84
CA GLY A 85 -29.63 -9.79 4.38
C GLY A 85 -29.31 -8.93 5.60
N GLY A 86 -30.11 -7.91 5.94
CA GLY A 86 -29.92 -7.14 7.17
C GLY A 86 -30.14 -7.97 8.45
N ALA A 87 -31.17 -8.82 8.45
CA ALA A 87 -31.42 -9.78 9.52
C ALA A 87 -30.32 -10.85 9.60
N ASP A 88 -29.84 -11.31 8.44
CA ASP A 88 -28.76 -12.31 8.37
C ASP A 88 -27.43 -11.74 8.85
N LEU A 89 -27.12 -10.48 8.54
CA LEU A 89 -25.93 -9.79 9.05
C LEU A 89 -25.99 -9.57 10.56
N ILE A 90 -27.16 -9.25 11.10
CA ILE A 90 -27.36 -9.11 12.56
C ILE A 90 -27.22 -10.48 13.24
N ALA A 91 -27.78 -11.54 12.66
CA ALA A 91 -27.62 -12.91 13.15
C ALA A 91 -26.15 -13.35 13.10
N LEU A 92 -25.46 -13.10 11.98
CA LEU A 92 -24.04 -13.44 11.83
C LEU A 92 -23.14 -12.64 12.79
N GLN A 93 -23.46 -11.36 13.04
CA GLN A 93 -22.77 -10.55 14.04
C GLN A 93 -23.00 -11.06 15.47
N ALA A 94 -24.21 -11.52 15.78
CA ALA A 94 -24.52 -12.12 17.08
C ALA A 94 -23.76 -13.44 17.28
N GLU A 95 -23.71 -14.31 16.26
CA GLU A 95 -22.92 -15.55 16.29
C GLU A 95 -21.41 -15.27 16.37
N LEU A 96 -20.91 -14.23 15.69
CA LEU A 96 -19.51 -13.80 15.80
C LEU A 96 -19.18 -13.22 17.18
N ALA A 97 -20.12 -12.52 17.82
CA ALA A 97 -19.95 -12.03 19.18
C ALA A 97 -19.95 -13.18 20.18
N GLU A 98 -20.86 -14.13 20.03
CA GLU A 98 -20.94 -15.32 20.88
C GLU A 98 -19.70 -16.20 20.75
N THR A 99 -19.19 -16.42 19.53
CA THR A 99 -17.93 -17.16 19.33
C THR A 99 -16.72 -16.40 19.85
N ARG A 100 -16.71 -15.07 19.78
CA ARG A 100 -15.65 -14.23 20.36
C ARG A 100 -15.65 -14.23 21.88
N ASP A 101 -16.82 -14.27 22.50
CA ASP A 101 -16.96 -14.32 23.96
C ASP A 101 -16.84 -15.76 24.51
N ALA A 102 -17.19 -16.77 23.71
CA ALA A 102 -17.06 -18.19 24.04
C ALA A 102 -15.66 -18.76 23.73
N ALA A 103 -14.91 -18.13 22.81
CA ALA A 103 -13.48 -18.37 22.69
C ALA A 103 -12.82 -17.81 23.97
N PRO A 104 -12.22 -18.65 24.83
CA PRO A 104 -11.40 -18.11 25.90
C PRO A 104 -10.35 -17.23 25.23
N ALA A 105 -10.20 -15.97 25.69
CA ALA A 105 -9.06 -15.16 25.30
C ALA A 105 -7.82 -16.06 25.45
N PRO A 106 -6.94 -16.17 24.42
CA PRO A 106 -5.81 -17.08 24.50
C PRO A 106 -5.11 -16.77 25.81
N GLU A 107 -4.96 -17.79 26.67
CA GLU A 107 -4.52 -17.57 28.04
C GLU A 107 -3.26 -16.72 27.97
N ALA A 108 -3.21 -15.60 28.72
CA ALA A 108 -2.12 -14.63 28.57
C ALA A 108 -0.74 -15.28 28.73
N GLU A 109 -0.70 -16.41 29.42
CA GLU A 109 0.43 -17.33 29.57
C GLU A 109 0.81 -18.04 28.25
N GLU A 110 -0.12 -18.64 27.50
CA GLU A 110 0.14 -19.26 26.19
C GLU A 110 0.69 -18.24 25.18
N VAL A 111 0.09 -17.03 25.13
CA VAL A 111 0.57 -15.97 24.24
C VAL A 111 1.98 -15.50 24.64
N ALA A 112 2.27 -15.44 25.94
CA ALA A 112 3.59 -15.08 26.45
C ALA A 112 4.63 -16.17 26.11
N VAL A 113 4.27 -17.45 26.23
CA VAL A 113 5.11 -18.60 25.87
C VAL A 113 5.41 -18.58 24.37
N LEU A 114 4.39 -18.44 23.52
CA LEU A 114 4.58 -18.38 22.07
C LEU A 114 5.43 -17.18 21.65
N LYS A 115 5.26 -16.01 22.28
CA LYS A 115 6.13 -14.85 22.01
C LYS A 115 7.58 -15.10 22.42
N ALA A 116 7.80 -15.77 23.55
CA ALA A 116 9.15 -16.14 24.00
C ALA A 116 9.78 -17.15 23.03
N GLU A 117 9.02 -18.13 22.56
CA GLU A 117 9.48 -19.13 21.60
C GLU A 117 9.79 -18.52 20.23
N VAL A 118 8.93 -17.61 19.73
CA VAL A 118 9.22 -16.82 18.52
C VAL A 118 10.49 -15.99 18.69
N GLY A 119 10.70 -15.39 19.87
CA GLY A 119 11.94 -14.68 20.18
C GLY A 119 13.17 -15.58 20.12
N ARG A 120 13.09 -16.77 20.70
CA ARG A 120 14.15 -17.78 20.67
C ARG A 120 14.45 -18.24 19.25
N LEU A 121 13.43 -18.59 18.47
CA LEU A 121 13.57 -19.06 17.09
C LEU A 121 14.18 -17.97 16.19
N LYS A 122 13.83 -16.70 16.38
CA LYS A 122 14.47 -15.59 15.66
C LYS A 122 15.96 -15.48 15.96
N GLN A 123 16.34 -15.61 17.24
CA GLN A 123 17.75 -15.58 17.63
C GLN A 123 18.53 -16.79 17.07
N GLU A 124 17.93 -17.99 17.10
CA GLU A 124 18.51 -19.19 16.51
C GLU A 124 18.72 -19.01 15.00
N LEU A 125 17.72 -18.49 14.28
CA LEU A 125 17.79 -18.22 12.84
C LEU A 125 18.87 -17.19 12.50
N GLU A 126 18.97 -16.10 13.27
CA GLU A 126 20.01 -15.09 13.10
C GLU A 126 21.41 -15.68 13.32
N SER A 127 21.58 -16.50 14.36
CA SER A 127 22.85 -17.20 14.63
C SER A 127 23.22 -18.18 13.52
N ALA A 128 22.26 -18.94 12.99
CA ALA A 128 22.47 -19.86 11.89
C ALA A 128 22.83 -19.13 10.59
N ARG A 129 22.16 -18.00 10.31
CA ARG A 129 22.46 -17.14 9.16
C ARG A 129 23.87 -16.58 9.23
N ASN A 130 24.31 -16.14 10.41
CA ASN A 130 25.67 -15.63 10.60
C ASN A 130 26.72 -16.74 10.45
N SER A 131 26.45 -17.95 10.97
CA SER A 131 27.32 -19.11 10.77
C SER A 131 27.44 -19.46 9.29
N ALA A 132 26.30 -19.57 8.59
CA ALA A 132 26.28 -19.85 7.15
C ALA A 132 27.03 -18.78 6.35
N ALA A 133 26.85 -17.49 6.67
CA ALA A 133 27.59 -16.40 6.02
C ALA A 133 29.11 -16.55 6.20
N SER A 134 29.58 -16.88 7.40
CA SER A 134 31.00 -17.10 7.66
C SER A 134 31.56 -18.33 6.95
N GLU A 135 30.76 -19.40 6.82
CA GLU A 135 31.13 -20.58 6.04
C GLU A 135 31.21 -20.27 4.55
N THR A 136 30.28 -19.45 4.02
CA THR A 136 30.33 -19.03 2.62
C THR A 136 31.55 -18.17 2.31
N GLU A 137 31.91 -17.24 3.20
CA GLU A 137 33.11 -16.41 3.04
C GLU A 137 34.37 -17.29 3.04
N ARG A 138 34.46 -18.24 3.98
CA ARG A 138 35.57 -19.18 4.04
C ARG A 138 35.67 -20.05 2.78
N LEU A 139 34.55 -20.60 2.29
CA LEU A 139 34.54 -21.41 1.07
C LEU A 139 34.89 -20.59 -0.18
N GLN A 140 34.53 -19.31 -0.22
CA GLN A 140 34.94 -18.40 -1.28
C GLN A 140 36.45 -18.16 -1.25
N ASP A 141 37.02 -17.91 -0.07
CA ASP A 141 38.47 -17.78 0.09
C ASP A 141 39.20 -19.05 -0.37
N ASP A 142 38.76 -20.22 0.10
CA ASP A 142 39.32 -21.52 -0.29
C ASP A 142 39.22 -21.74 -1.82
N LEU A 143 38.11 -21.35 -2.46
CA LEU A 143 37.93 -21.43 -3.91
C LEU A 143 38.90 -20.51 -4.65
N THR A 144 39.08 -19.27 -4.18
CA THR A 144 40.03 -18.33 -4.79
C THR A 144 41.47 -18.84 -4.70
N GLU A 145 41.84 -19.44 -3.56
CA GLU A 145 43.15 -20.05 -3.38
C GLU A 145 43.35 -21.26 -4.30
N ALA A 146 42.36 -22.15 -4.38
CA ALA A 146 42.40 -23.31 -5.27
C ALA A 146 42.50 -22.90 -6.75
N ASN A 147 41.77 -21.88 -7.18
CA ASN A 147 41.86 -21.35 -8.54
C ASN A 147 43.25 -20.77 -8.85
N ALA A 148 43.84 -20.02 -7.92
CA ALA A 148 45.20 -19.52 -8.07
C ALA A 148 46.24 -20.66 -8.18
N GLN A 149 46.05 -21.74 -7.42
CA GLN A 149 46.89 -22.94 -7.53
C GLN A 149 46.72 -23.64 -8.89
N ILE A 150 45.49 -23.74 -9.41
CA ILE A 150 45.23 -24.30 -10.74
C ILE A 150 45.93 -23.48 -11.82
N GLU A 151 45.80 -22.15 -11.78
CA GLU A 151 46.46 -21.25 -12.73
C GLU A 151 47.99 -21.40 -12.66
N GLN A 152 48.54 -21.52 -11.45
CA GLN A 152 49.96 -21.79 -11.25
C GLN A 152 50.40 -23.14 -11.83
N PHE A 153 49.63 -24.22 -11.63
CA PHE A 153 49.93 -25.53 -12.20
C PHE A 153 49.80 -25.54 -13.72
N GLN A 154 48.83 -24.82 -14.29
CA GLN A 154 48.69 -24.65 -15.73
C GLN A 154 49.90 -23.91 -16.31
N ALA A 155 50.34 -22.81 -15.68
CA ALA A 155 51.54 -22.09 -16.10
C ALA A 155 52.80 -22.98 -16.04
N GLN A 156 52.93 -23.84 -15.02
CA GLN A 156 54.03 -24.82 -14.94
C GLN A 156 53.98 -25.86 -16.07
N LEU A 157 52.79 -26.31 -16.46
CA LEU A 157 52.61 -27.22 -17.58
C LEU A 157 52.96 -26.55 -18.92
N ASP A 158 52.57 -25.28 -19.10
CA ASP A 158 52.88 -24.49 -20.30
C ASP A 158 54.38 -24.12 -20.39
N GLU A 159 55.03 -23.85 -19.27
CA GLU A 159 56.47 -23.60 -19.20
C GLU A 159 57.32 -24.87 -19.36
N THR A 160 56.73 -26.06 -19.24
CA THR A 160 57.44 -27.32 -19.51
C THR A 160 57.63 -27.42 -21.04
N PRO A 161 58.83 -27.15 -21.58
CA PRO A 161 59.00 -27.10 -23.03
C PRO A 161 58.81 -28.52 -23.56
N ALA A 162 57.99 -28.66 -24.60
CA ALA A 162 57.92 -29.88 -25.39
C ALA A 162 59.36 -30.30 -25.77
N ALA A 163 59.83 -31.40 -25.19
CA ALA A 163 61.11 -31.98 -25.57
C ALA A 163 61.11 -32.26 -27.09
N PRO A 164 62.23 -32.08 -27.79
CA PRO A 164 62.28 -32.21 -29.24
C PRO A 164 62.08 -33.68 -29.64
N SER A 165 60.88 -33.98 -30.12
CA SER A 165 60.60 -35.20 -30.88
C SER A 165 61.31 -35.11 -32.22
N GLY A 166 62.46 -35.76 -32.33
CA GLY A 166 63.11 -36.03 -33.61
C GLY A 166 62.50 -37.26 -34.27
N ALA A 167 61.77 -37.06 -35.38
CA ALA A 167 61.64 -38.04 -36.46
C ALA A 167 61.18 -37.33 -37.74
N ALA A 168 62.02 -37.38 -38.76
CA ALA A 168 61.74 -36.90 -40.11
C ALA A 168 60.66 -37.75 -40.80
N ALA A 169 59.74 -37.10 -41.52
CA ALA A 169 59.28 -37.50 -42.85
C ALA A 169 58.29 -36.46 -43.40
N MET A 170 58.57 -35.97 -44.61
CA MET A 170 57.59 -35.24 -45.42
C MET A 170 56.45 -36.18 -45.80
N ALA A 171 55.20 -35.74 -45.60
CA ALA A 171 54.07 -36.20 -46.38
C ALA A 171 52.99 -35.11 -46.39
N ASP A 172 52.75 -34.62 -47.59
CA ASP A 172 51.60 -33.88 -48.09
C ASP A 172 50.27 -34.28 -47.41
N ALA A 173 49.68 -33.33 -46.68
CA ALA A 173 48.25 -33.25 -46.40
C ALA A 173 47.95 -31.89 -45.77
N ALA A 174 47.28 -31.01 -46.51
CA ALA A 174 46.64 -29.84 -45.91
C ALA A 174 45.53 -30.31 -44.93
N PRO A 175 45.45 -29.80 -43.69
CA PRO A 175 44.23 -29.85 -42.93
C PRO A 175 43.64 -28.44 -42.91
N VAL A 176 42.83 -28.13 -43.93
CA VAL A 176 41.95 -26.95 -43.88
C VAL A 176 40.71 -27.36 -43.11
N ASP A 177 40.84 -27.53 -41.79
CA ASP A 177 39.69 -27.67 -40.87
C ASP A 177 40.05 -27.54 -39.37
N ALA A 178 41.33 -27.68 -39.00
CA ALA A 178 41.73 -27.63 -37.58
C ALA A 178 41.48 -26.26 -36.91
N GLY A 179 41.50 -25.17 -37.68
CA GLY A 179 41.19 -23.83 -37.17
C GLY A 179 39.69 -23.59 -36.94
N ALA A 180 38.82 -24.17 -37.79
CA ALA A 180 37.38 -24.05 -37.63
C ALA A 180 36.88 -24.87 -36.45
N GLY A 181 37.45 -26.08 -36.24
CA GLY A 181 37.18 -26.89 -35.06
C GLY A 181 37.60 -26.21 -33.75
N ALA A 182 38.79 -25.62 -33.70
CA ALA A 182 39.26 -24.91 -32.51
C ALA A 182 38.43 -23.64 -32.20
N GLU A 183 38.00 -22.90 -33.22
CA GLU A 183 37.14 -21.72 -33.05
C GLU A 183 35.71 -22.11 -32.65
N LEU A 184 35.21 -23.26 -33.14
CA LEU A 184 33.95 -23.87 -32.71
C LEU A 184 34.01 -24.36 -31.26
N ASP A 185 35.09 -25.03 -30.86
CA ASP A 185 35.29 -25.53 -29.50
C ASP A 185 35.38 -24.37 -28.49
N MET A 186 36.04 -23.26 -28.85
CA MET A 186 36.05 -22.03 -28.04
C MET A 186 34.64 -21.44 -27.88
N ARG A 187 33.87 -21.32 -28.97
CA ARG A 187 32.50 -20.78 -28.89
C ARG A 187 31.57 -21.69 -28.11
N LEU A 188 31.72 -23.01 -28.22
CA LEU A 188 30.95 -23.96 -27.43
C LEU A 188 31.30 -23.87 -25.94
N SER A 189 32.59 -23.70 -25.60
CA SER A 189 33.02 -23.47 -24.22
C SER A 189 32.49 -22.16 -23.64
N GLU A 190 32.48 -21.08 -24.43
CA GLU A 190 31.88 -19.80 -24.00
C GLU A 190 30.38 -19.95 -23.77
N LEU A 191 29.67 -20.61 -24.68
CA LEU A 191 28.22 -20.81 -24.61
C LEU A 191 27.83 -21.74 -23.45
N ASP A 192 28.62 -22.77 -23.16
CA ASP A 192 28.46 -23.61 -21.96
C ASP A 192 28.65 -22.80 -20.67
N GLY A 193 29.62 -21.88 -20.64
CA GLY A 193 29.84 -20.96 -19.53
C GLY A 193 28.68 -19.97 -19.33
N GLU A 194 28.16 -19.41 -20.41
CA GLU A 194 26.97 -18.56 -20.39
C GLU A 194 25.73 -19.31 -19.90
N LEU A 195 25.52 -20.56 -20.36
CA LEU A 195 24.42 -21.41 -19.92
C LEU A 195 24.54 -21.81 -18.44
N GLN A 196 25.75 -22.09 -17.96
CA GLN A 196 25.98 -22.41 -16.55
C GLN A 196 25.72 -21.18 -15.66
N THR A 197 26.11 -20.00 -16.14
CA THR A 197 25.83 -18.72 -15.47
C THR A 197 24.32 -18.42 -15.44
N LEU A 198 23.62 -18.65 -16.54
CA LEU A 198 22.16 -18.47 -16.64
C LEU A 198 21.39 -19.46 -15.76
N ARG A 199 21.88 -20.69 -15.63
CA ARG A 199 21.31 -21.68 -14.70
C ARG A 199 21.52 -21.25 -13.26
N ALA A 200 22.73 -20.83 -12.90
CA ALA A 200 23.02 -20.32 -11.56
C ALA A 200 22.15 -19.10 -11.21
N SER A 201 21.98 -18.15 -12.14
CA SER A 201 21.11 -16.99 -11.93
C SER A 201 19.63 -17.39 -11.82
N ASN A 202 19.18 -18.40 -12.56
CA ASN A 202 17.82 -18.93 -12.45
C ASN A 202 17.56 -19.61 -11.11
N ASP A 203 18.53 -20.39 -10.61
CA ASP A 203 18.41 -21.06 -9.32
C ASP A 203 18.40 -20.04 -8.17
N GLN A 204 19.23 -19.00 -8.25
CA GLN A 204 19.20 -17.86 -7.33
C GLN A 204 17.84 -17.12 -7.37
N LEU A 205 17.25 -16.91 -8.55
CA LEU A 205 15.93 -16.32 -8.69
C LEU A 205 14.82 -17.20 -8.10
N ARG A 206 14.91 -18.52 -8.26
CA ARG A 206 13.94 -19.46 -7.66
C ARG A 206 14.01 -19.46 -6.15
N GLU A 207 15.20 -19.45 -5.58
CA GLU A 207 15.43 -19.38 -4.13
C GLU A 207 14.92 -18.06 -3.55
N ALA A 208 15.24 -16.92 -4.19
CA ALA A 208 14.73 -15.61 -3.79
C ALA A 208 13.19 -15.53 -3.86
N ASN A 209 12.59 -16.13 -4.90
CA ASN A 209 11.13 -16.21 -5.01
C ASN A 209 10.51 -17.13 -3.96
N ALA A 210 11.17 -18.23 -3.58
CA ALA A 210 10.72 -19.08 -2.48
C ALA A 210 10.74 -18.31 -1.15
N ALA A 211 11.79 -17.52 -0.89
CA ALA A 211 11.90 -16.66 0.28
C ALA A 211 10.84 -15.55 0.31
N LEU A 212 10.55 -14.91 -0.84
CA LEU A 212 9.49 -13.91 -0.95
C LEU A 212 8.10 -14.51 -0.76
N ARG A 213 7.85 -15.73 -1.27
CA ARG A 213 6.60 -16.46 -1.01
C ARG A 213 6.45 -16.83 0.46
N ALA A 214 7.53 -17.23 1.14
CA ALA A 214 7.53 -17.49 2.57
C ALA A 214 7.20 -16.21 3.37
N ALA A 215 7.83 -15.08 3.03
CA ALA A 215 7.54 -13.78 3.65
C ALA A 215 6.11 -13.28 3.38
N ASN A 216 5.56 -13.54 2.19
CA ASN A 216 4.17 -13.25 1.87
C ASN A 216 3.18 -14.18 2.61
N ALA A 217 3.54 -15.44 2.83
CA ALA A 217 2.75 -16.39 3.63
C ALA A 217 2.71 -16.04 5.12
N GLU A 218 3.71 -15.31 5.63
CA GLU A 218 3.73 -14.71 6.97
C GLU A 218 2.79 -13.50 7.12
N GLY A 219 2.09 -13.08 6.06
CA GLY A 219 0.97 -12.14 6.13
C GLY A 219 1.34 -10.66 6.27
N VAL A 220 2.58 -10.27 5.94
CA VAL A 220 3.06 -8.87 5.99
C VAL A 220 3.41 -8.32 4.58
N GLY A 221 2.64 -8.71 3.55
CA GLY A 221 2.93 -8.34 2.16
C GLY A 221 2.40 -6.95 1.77
N ASP A 222 3.29 -5.98 1.62
CA ASP A 222 2.99 -4.65 1.05
C ASP A 222 2.39 -4.80 -0.37
N ALA A 223 1.24 -4.17 -0.61
CA ALA A 223 0.51 -4.26 -1.88
C ALA A 223 1.34 -3.82 -3.10
N THR A 224 2.32 -2.94 -2.90
CA THR A 224 3.23 -2.50 -3.96
C THR A 224 4.22 -3.59 -4.38
N LEU A 225 4.73 -4.37 -3.42
CA LEU A 225 5.63 -5.49 -3.69
C LEU A 225 4.90 -6.66 -4.36
N ILE A 226 3.64 -6.88 -4.00
CA ILE A 226 2.79 -7.90 -4.64
C ILE A 226 2.58 -7.57 -6.12
N ASN A 227 2.24 -6.31 -6.44
CA ASN A 227 2.04 -5.87 -7.83
C ASN A 227 3.35 -5.93 -8.64
N ALA A 228 4.47 -5.53 -8.07
CA ALA A 228 5.78 -5.62 -8.73
C ALA A 228 6.20 -7.07 -9.00
N ALA A 229 5.91 -8.00 -8.08
CA ALA A 229 6.18 -9.42 -8.28
C ALA A 229 5.30 -10.03 -9.38
N LEU A 230 4.02 -9.66 -9.43
CA LEU A 230 3.10 -10.06 -10.51
C LEU A 230 3.57 -9.55 -11.88
N GLU A 231 4.02 -8.29 -11.97
CA GLU A 231 4.58 -7.74 -13.20
C GLU A 231 5.84 -8.50 -13.65
N ALA A 232 6.74 -8.83 -12.72
CA ALA A 232 7.93 -9.63 -13.01
C ALA A 232 7.59 -11.05 -13.47
N GLU A 233 6.56 -11.67 -12.90
CA GLU A 233 6.09 -13.00 -13.32
C GLU A 233 5.53 -12.98 -14.74
N VAL A 234 4.73 -11.98 -15.08
CA VAL A 234 4.20 -11.81 -16.44
C VAL A 234 5.33 -11.61 -17.44
N GLU A 235 6.36 -10.83 -17.10
CA GLU A 235 7.50 -10.61 -17.98
C GLU A 235 8.36 -11.88 -18.13
N GLY A 236 8.56 -12.64 -17.06
CA GLY A 236 9.24 -13.94 -17.11
C GLY A 236 8.51 -14.96 -18.00
N LEU A 237 7.18 -15.02 -17.91
CA LEU A 237 6.36 -15.89 -18.78
C LEU A 237 6.42 -15.48 -20.25
N ARG A 238 6.51 -14.17 -20.54
CA ARG A 238 6.71 -13.68 -21.90
C ARG A 238 8.09 -14.04 -22.44
N ALA A 239 9.13 -13.87 -21.63
CA ALA A 239 10.49 -14.23 -22.00
C ALA A 239 10.62 -15.73 -22.27
N ALA A 240 10.05 -16.59 -21.41
CA ALA A 240 10.02 -18.03 -21.61
C ALA A 240 9.31 -18.41 -22.93
N ARG A 241 8.13 -17.83 -23.21
CA ARG A 241 7.43 -18.04 -24.48
C ARG A 241 8.23 -17.56 -25.69
N ALA A 242 8.96 -16.46 -25.57
CA ALA A 242 9.78 -15.95 -26.66
C ALA A 242 10.95 -16.91 -26.96
N THR A 243 11.56 -17.49 -25.92
CA THR A 243 12.58 -18.54 -26.07
C THR A 243 11.99 -19.79 -26.70
N ASP A 244 10.86 -20.29 -26.20
CA ASP A 244 10.18 -21.46 -26.78
C ASP A 244 9.87 -21.23 -28.28
N GLN A 245 9.43 -20.02 -28.64
CA GLN A 245 9.16 -19.67 -30.03
C GLN A 245 10.43 -19.58 -30.88
N ALA A 246 11.54 -19.09 -30.33
CA ALA A 246 12.84 -19.08 -31.00
C ALA A 246 13.36 -20.51 -31.22
N GLU A 247 13.20 -21.40 -30.24
CA GLU A 247 13.55 -22.82 -30.36
C GLU A 247 12.72 -23.51 -31.44
N VAL A 248 11.40 -23.30 -31.44
CA VAL A 248 10.51 -23.84 -32.49
C VAL A 248 10.93 -23.35 -33.88
N ASN A 249 11.25 -22.06 -34.03
CA ASN A 249 11.71 -21.52 -35.30
C ASN A 249 13.07 -22.10 -35.73
N ALA A 250 13.99 -22.32 -34.79
CA ALA A 250 15.28 -22.95 -35.07
C ALA A 250 15.12 -24.43 -35.49
N VAL A 251 14.19 -25.15 -34.86
CA VAL A 251 13.84 -26.53 -35.26
C VAL A 251 13.23 -26.54 -36.66
N LEU A 252 12.28 -25.65 -36.95
CA LEU A 252 11.68 -25.53 -38.29
C LEU A 252 12.74 -25.24 -39.35
N ALA A 253 13.63 -24.27 -39.12
CA ALA A 253 14.72 -23.93 -40.03
C ALA A 253 15.68 -25.09 -40.28
N ARG A 254 15.84 -26.02 -39.32
CA ARG A 254 16.67 -27.22 -39.46
C ARG A 254 15.94 -28.37 -40.16
N LEU A 255 14.62 -28.45 -40.02
CA LEU A 255 13.77 -29.46 -40.69
C LEU A 255 13.48 -29.10 -42.14
N GLU A 256 13.40 -27.81 -42.48
CA GLU A 256 13.12 -27.32 -43.83
C GLU A 256 14.10 -27.82 -44.92
N PRO A 257 15.44 -27.82 -44.73
CA PRO A 257 16.36 -28.43 -45.70
C PRO A 257 16.25 -29.97 -45.75
N LEU A 258 15.86 -30.64 -44.67
CA LEU A 258 15.65 -32.09 -44.65
C LEU A 258 14.37 -32.48 -45.43
N LEU A 259 13.33 -31.64 -45.36
CA LEU A 259 12.12 -31.77 -46.18
C LEU A 259 12.40 -31.46 -47.66
N ALA A 260 13.21 -30.44 -47.96
CA ALA A 260 13.59 -30.10 -49.34
C ALA A 260 14.49 -31.16 -50.01
N THR A 261 15.23 -31.95 -49.21
CA THR A 261 16.12 -33.01 -49.69
C THR A 261 15.46 -34.40 -49.71
N ALA A 262 14.24 -34.53 -49.16
CA ALA A 262 13.49 -35.78 -49.20
C ALA A 262 12.95 -36.04 -50.63
N PRO A 263 13.42 -37.08 -51.34
CA PRO A 263 12.90 -37.39 -52.66
C PRO A 263 11.52 -38.06 -52.51
N ASN A 264 10.49 -37.41 -53.05
CA ASN A 264 9.10 -37.88 -53.16
C ASN A 264 8.40 -38.20 -51.83
N LEU A 265 7.76 -37.19 -51.25
CA LEU A 265 6.56 -37.45 -50.45
C LEU A 265 5.45 -37.87 -51.43
N PRO A 266 4.76 -39.01 -51.25
CA PRO A 266 3.58 -39.31 -52.07
C PRO A 266 2.58 -38.16 -51.87
N GLU A 267 2.17 -37.54 -52.97
CA GLU A 267 1.04 -36.61 -53.01
C GLU A 267 -0.20 -37.37 -52.52
N GLY A 268 -0.45 -37.29 -51.21
CA GLY A 268 -1.60 -37.88 -50.55
C GLY A 268 -2.77 -36.91 -50.59
N GLU A 269 -3.60 -37.09 -51.63
CA GLU A 269 -5.05 -36.84 -51.74
C GLU A 269 -5.64 -35.64 -50.97
N GLU A 270 -6.01 -34.63 -51.76
CA GLU A 270 -7.19 -33.80 -51.48
C GLU A 270 -8.43 -34.72 -51.36
N ALA A 271 -9.02 -34.79 -50.17
CA ALA A 271 -10.41 -35.25 -49.94
C ALA A 271 -10.99 -34.55 -48.70
#